data_AF-A0A357LU40-F1
#
_entry.id   AF-A0A357LU40-F1
#
_cell.length_a   1.000
_cell.length_b   1.000
_cell.length_c   1.000
_cell.angle_alpha   90.00
_cell.angle_beta   90.00
_cell.angle_gamma   90.00
#
_symmetry.space_group_name_H-M   'P 1'
#
loop_
_entity.id
_entity.type
_entity.pdbx_description
1 polymer ?
#
loop_
_entity_poly.entity_id
_entity_poly.type
_entity_poly.pdbx_seq_one_letter_code
_entity_poly.pdbx_strand_id
1 'polypeptide(L)'
;MTDPTACSNPFADPSMISLNQLKDRIEADHSVGLLRRREICSAITTVAKWLNLPPEMIPAAMSYLRPLLGRLHPIQLGVSERRLQNVRSLLLSAFRIAGLSTKLATYMAQMSPAWQKLWDLMEGDTYGRTELSRFFRYCSAN
;
A
#
# COMPACT_ATOMS: atom_id res chain seq x y z
N MET A 1 28.77 -23.16 9.65
CA MET A 1 28.00 -22.85 8.43
C MET A 1 26.61 -22.47 8.89
N THR A 2 26.31 -21.18 8.93
CA THR A 2 25.00 -20.62 9.33
C THR A 2 24.13 -20.46 8.10
N ASP A 3 22.97 -21.12 8.09
CA ASP A 3 21.97 -21.04 7.03
C ASP A 3 21.42 -19.61 6.90
N PRO A 4 21.41 -19.01 5.69
CA PRO A 4 20.90 -17.67 5.46
C PRO A 4 19.40 -17.72 5.15
N THR A 5 18.59 -18.37 6.00
CA THR A 5 17.14 -18.21 5.91
C THR A 5 16.78 -16.86 6.50
N ALA A 6 16.82 -15.88 5.59
CA ALA A 6 16.32 -14.54 5.75
C ALA A 6 15.02 -14.52 6.57
N CYS A 7 14.90 -13.55 7.47
CA CYS A 7 13.65 -13.16 8.11
C CYS A 7 12.66 -12.67 7.04
N SER A 8 12.11 -13.59 6.25
CA SER A 8 11.05 -13.32 5.29
C SER A 8 9.77 -13.10 6.09
N ASN A 9 9.40 -11.85 6.28
CA ASN A 9 8.15 -11.48 6.94
C ASN A 9 6.99 -12.05 6.10
N PRO A 10 6.21 -13.04 6.60
CA PRO A 10 5.14 -13.65 5.81
C PRO A 10 3.96 -12.68 5.57
N PHE A 11 3.90 -11.59 6.34
CA PHE A 11 2.96 -10.48 6.18
C PHE A 11 3.42 -9.44 5.13
N ALA A 12 4.65 -9.54 4.61
CA ALA A 12 5.18 -8.65 3.60
C ALA A 12 5.18 -9.36 2.25
N ASP A 13 4.42 -8.85 1.28
CA ASP A 13 4.45 -9.36 -0.09
C ASP A 13 5.86 -9.11 -0.68
N PRO A 14 6.66 -10.16 -0.96
CA PRO A 14 8.02 -10.00 -1.47
C PRO A 14 8.04 -9.45 -2.90
N SER A 15 6.90 -9.43 -3.60
CA SER A 15 6.74 -8.80 -4.91
C SER A 15 6.39 -7.31 -4.83
N MET A 16 6.20 -6.78 -3.61
CA MET A 16 5.83 -5.39 -3.39
C MET A 16 6.97 -4.45 -3.78
N ILE A 17 6.71 -3.62 -4.79
CA ILE A 17 7.68 -2.62 -5.23
C ILE A 17 7.75 -1.43 -4.27
N SER A 18 8.89 -0.76 -4.24
CA SER A 18 9.07 0.50 -3.52
C SER A 18 8.49 1.69 -4.30
N LEU A 19 8.35 2.85 -3.64
CA LEU A 19 8.00 4.10 -4.32
C LEU A 19 9.05 4.52 -5.35
N ASN A 20 10.34 4.21 -5.12
CA ASN A 20 11.36 4.46 -6.12
C ASN A 20 11.13 3.60 -7.38
N GLN A 21 10.89 2.30 -7.21
CA GLN A 21 10.58 1.41 -8.34
C GLN A 21 9.27 1.80 -9.04
N LEU A 22 8.25 2.27 -8.30
CA LEU A 22 7.03 2.81 -8.89
C LEU A 22 7.33 4.06 -9.74
N LYS A 23 8.15 4.98 -9.24
CA LYS A 23 8.59 6.16 -9.99
C LYS A 23 9.28 5.74 -11.29
N ASP A 24 10.22 4.80 -11.23
CA ASP A 24 10.96 4.35 -12.40
C ASP A 24 10.04 3.70 -13.46
N ARG A 25 9.05 2.91 -13.02
CA ARG A 25 8.02 2.35 -13.91
C ARG A 25 7.20 3.45 -14.62
N ILE A 26 6.77 4.47 -13.88
CA ILE A 26 6.00 5.59 -14.46
C ILE A 26 6.87 6.40 -15.43
N GLU A 27 8.15 6.60 -15.10
CA GLU A 27 9.09 7.33 -15.93
C GLU A 27 9.34 6.64 -17.28
N ALA A 28 9.40 5.30 -17.28
CA ALA A 28 9.55 4.47 -18.47
C ALA A 28 8.24 4.24 -19.27
N ASP A 29 7.07 4.58 -18.72
CA ASP A 29 5.78 4.33 -19.38
C ASP A 29 5.46 5.37 -20.46
N HIS A 30 5.88 5.08 -21.69
CA HIS A 30 5.66 5.96 -22.83
C HIS A 30 4.19 6.13 -23.26
N SER A 31 3.25 5.34 -22.72
CA SER A 31 1.81 5.51 -22.97
C SER A 31 1.22 6.74 -22.27
N VAL A 32 1.86 7.21 -21.20
CA VAL A 32 1.47 8.43 -20.47
C VAL A 32 2.21 9.62 -21.06
N GLY A 33 1.54 10.75 -21.33
CA GLY A 33 2.20 11.95 -21.88
C GLY A 33 3.38 12.45 -21.02
N LEU A 34 4.44 12.96 -21.67
CA LEU A 34 5.70 13.36 -21.01
C LEU A 34 5.50 14.33 -19.83
N LEU A 35 4.66 15.36 -20.01
CA LEU A 35 4.38 16.33 -18.95
C LEU A 35 3.73 15.64 -17.74
N ARG A 36 2.75 14.76 -18.00
CA ARG A 36 2.03 14.04 -16.95
C ARG A 36 2.94 13.08 -16.19
N ARG A 37 3.86 12.39 -16.88
CA ARG A 37 4.90 11.57 -16.21
C ARG A 37 5.73 12.38 -15.24
N ARG A 38 6.22 13.55 -15.68
CA ARG A 38 7.04 14.45 -14.83
C ARG A 38 6.29 14.92 -13.59
N GLU A 39 5.02 15.29 -13.72
CA GLU A 39 4.17 15.65 -12.58
C GLU A 39 4.05 14.52 -11.57
N ILE A 40 3.79 13.30 -12.06
CA ILE A 40 3.65 12.12 -11.20
C ILE A 40 4.98 11.79 -10.50
N CYS A 41 6.10 11.74 -11.21
CA CYS A 41 7.42 11.49 -10.61
C CYS A 41 7.79 12.55 -9.57
N SER A 42 7.47 13.83 -9.85
CA SER A 42 7.64 14.92 -8.89
C SER A 42 6.79 14.73 -7.64
N ALA A 43 5.53 14.29 -7.79
CA ALA A 43 4.65 14.00 -6.67
C ALA A 43 5.14 12.83 -5.81
N ILE A 44 5.61 11.73 -6.42
CA ILE A 44 6.19 10.59 -5.69
C ILE A 44 7.40 11.04 -4.86
N THR A 45 8.30 11.81 -5.47
CA THR A 45 9.48 12.37 -4.78
C THR A 45 9.06 13.31 -3.64
N THR A 46 8.01 14.11 -3.85
CA THR A 46 7.46 15.02 -2.83
C THR A 46 6.91 14.24 -1.63
N VAL A 47 6.21 13.12 -1.89
CA VAL A 47 5.69 12.26 -0.81
C VAL A 47 6.82 11.67 0.02
N ALA A 48 7.87 11.13 -0.61
CA ALA A 48 9.03 10.61 0.12
C ALA A 48 9.68 11.68 1.01
N LYS A 49 9.83 12.90 0.49
CA LYS A 49 10.33 14.07 1.25
C LYS A 49 9.44 14.41 2.43
N TRP A 50 8.12 14.48 2.26
CA TRP A 50 7.19 14.80 3.34
C TRP A 50 7.14 13.73 4.43
N LEU A 51 7.37 12.47 4.06
CA LEU A 51 7.48 11.37 5.02
C LEU A 51 8.87 11.30 5.68
N ASN A 52 9.83 12.07 5.19
CA ASN A 52 11.24 12.02 5.60
C ASN A 52 11.83 10.61 5.55
N LEU A 53 11.52 9.89 4.46
CA LEU A 53 11.97 8.51 4.24
C LEU A 53 12.59 8.39 2.84
N PRO A 54 13.67 7.59 2.66
CA PRO A 54 14.20 7.26 1.34
C PRO A 54 13.14 6.54 0.49
N PRO A 55 12.91 6.93 -0.77
CA PRO A 55 11.85 6.35 -1.61
C PRO A 55 12.03 4.84 -1.87
N GLU A 56 13.25 4.32 -1.74
CA GLU A 56 13.58 2.90 -1.87
C GLU A 56 13.06 2.08 -0.68
N MET A 57 12.91 2.71 0.50
CA MET A 57 12.43 2.07 1.72
C MET A 57 10.92 2.17 1.91
N ILE A 58 10.24 2.99 1.09
CA ILE A 58 8.80 3.20 1.20
C ILE A 58 8.08 2.20 0.28
N PRO A 59 7.29 1.25 0.81
CA PRO A 59 6.53 0.35 -0.03
C PRO A 59 5.45 1.10 -0.82
N ALA A 60 5.29 0.77 -2.10
CA ALA A 60 4.21 1.27 -2.95
C ALA A 60 2.91 0.51 -2.66
N ALA A 61 2.41 0.66 -1.42
CA ALA A 61 1.14 0.09 -0.97
C ALA A 61 0.26 1.17 -0.34
N MET A 62 -0.96 1.34 -0.84
CA MET A 62 -1.88 2.35 -0.28
C MET A 62 -2.34 2.02 1.14
N SER A 63 -2.33 0.74 1.55
CA SER A 63 -2.56 0.33 2.94
C SER A 63 -1.53 0.93 3.91
N TYR A 64 -0.26 0.98 3.49
CA TYR A 64 0.82 1.60 4.24
C TYR A 64 0.81 3.13 4.14
N LEU A 65 0.63 3.67 2.92
CA LEU A 65 0.75 5.11 2.68
C LEU A 65 -0.44 5.92 3.21
N ARG A 66 -1.67 5.41 3.16
CA ARG A 66 -2.87 6.16 3.62
C ARG A 66 -2.75 6.70 5.05
N PRO A 67 -2.43 5.89 6.08
CA PRO A 67 -2.33 6.39 7.45
C PRO A 67 -1.22 7.43 7.61
N LEU A 68 -0.08 7.25 6.93
CA LEU A 68 1.02 8.22 6.96
C LEU A 68 0.63 9.55 6.29
N LEU A 69 0.06 9.48 5.09
CA LEU A 69 -0.43 10.65 4.35
C LEU A 69 -1.55 11.37 5.09
N GLY A 70 -2.38 10.65 5.86
CA GLY A 70 -3.46 11.22 6.66
C GLY A 70 -2.95 12.09 7.82
N ARG A 71 -1.74 11.84 8.33
CA ARG A 71 -1.10 12.65 9.38
C ARG A 71 -0.47 13.94 8.83
N LEU A 72 -0.28 14.04 7.53
CA LEU A 72 0.31 15.22 6.90
C LEU A 72 -0.67 16.40 6.92
N HIS A 73 -0.27 17.49 7.57
CA HIS A 73 -1.02 18.74 7.61
C HIS A 73 -0.38 19.81 6.72
N PRO A 74 -1.15 20.56 5.89
CA PRO A 74 -0.60 21.59 4.99
C PRO A 74 0.31 22.62 5.69
N ILE A 75 -0.11 23.09 6.86
CA ILE A 75 0.64 24.09 7.66
C ILE A 75 2.00 23.54 8.08
N GLN A 76 2.07 22.30 8.56
CA GLN A 76 3.33 21.66 8.99
C GLN A 76 4.31 21.49 7.82
N LEU A 77 3.76 21.27 6.62
CA LEU A 77 4.52 21.10 5.40
C LEU A 77 4.87 22.43 4.71
N GLY A 78 4.36 23.56 5.19
CA GLY A 78 4.56 24.87 4.55
C GLY A 78 3.96 24.96 3.14
N VAL A 79 2.89 24.21 2.86
CA VAL A 79 2.23 24.19 1.54
C VAL A 79 0.74 24.50 1.64
N SER A 80 0.15 24.93 0.53
CA SER A 80 -1.30 25.09 0.45
C SER A 80 -2.02 23.75 0.51
N GLU A 81 -3.26 23.75 0.99
CA GLU A 81 -4.12 22.57 0.98
C GLU A 81 -4.28 21.99 -0.43
N ARG A 82 -4.45 22.87 -1.42
CA ARG A 82 -4.49 22.50 -2.85
C ARG A 82 -3.25 21.73 -3.28
N ARG A 83 -2.05 22.13 -2.86
CA ARG A 83 -0.81 21.42 -3.21
C ARG A 83 -0.78 20.02 -2.59
N LEU A 84 -1.19 19.88 -1.33
CA LEU A 84 -1.28 18.58 -0.67
C LEU A 84 -2.28 17.65 -1.38
N GLN A 85 -3.48 18.15 -1.69
CA GLN A 85 -4.50 17.39 -2.43
C GLN A 85 -4.01 16.98 -3.83
N ASN A 86 -3.34 17.89 -4.56
CA ASN A 86 -2.78 17.59 -5.88
C ASN A 86 -1.74 16.47 -5.82
N VAL A 87 -0.82 16.51 -4.86
CA VAL A 87 0.19 15.47 -4.67
C VAL A 87 -0.47 14.12 -4.35
N ARG A 88 -1.48 14.09 -3.48
CA ARG A 88 -2.25 12.86 -3.18
C ARG A 88 -2.94 12.30 -4.44
N SER A 89 -3.55 13.16 -5.26
CA SER A 89 -4.21 12.76 -6.50
C SER A 89 -3.23 12.20 -7.55
N LEU A 90 -2.05 12.83 -7.68
CA LEU A 90 -0.97 12.36 -8.55
C LEU A 90 -0.41 11.02 -8.10
N LEU A 91 -0.20 10.84 -6.79
CA LEU A 91 0.22 9.55 -6.24
C LEU A 91 -0.82 8.45 -6.54
N LEU A 92 -2.10 8.71 -6.30
CA LEU A 92 -3.17 7.75 -6.65
C LEU A 92 -3.21 7.45 -8.16
N SER A 93 -2.92 8.43 -9.00
CA SER A 93 -2.82 8.24 -10.44
C SER A 93 -1.66 7.30 -10.80
N ALA A 94 -0.51 7.44 -10.14
CA ALA A 94 0.64 6.55 -10.30
C ALA A 94 0.27 5.09 -10.04
N PHE A 95 -0.44 4.84 -8.93
CA PHE A 95 -0.90 3.49 -8.59
C PHE A 95 -1.83 2.91 -9.66
N ARG A 96 -2.77 3.71 -10.19
CA ARG A 96 -3.69 3.26 -11.24
C ARG A 96 -2.97 2.93 -12.55
N ILE A 97 -2.04 3.80 -12.97
CA ILE A 97 -1.24 3.60 -14.19
C ILE A 97 -0.40 2.32 -14.05
N ALA A 98 0.23 2.12 -12.89
CA ALA A 98 1.03 0.93 -12.62
C ALA A 98 0.20 -0.34 -12.31
N GLY A 99 -1.14 -0.28 -12.37
CA GLY A 99 -2.03 -1.41 -12.07
C GLY A 99 -2.01 -1.86 -10.60
N LEU A 100 -1.51 -1.03 -9.68
CA LEU A 100 -1.41 -1.35 -8.26
C LEU A 100 -2.74 -1.10 -7.55
N SER A 101 -3.05 -1.95 -6.57
CA SER A 101 -4.25 -1.79 -5.75
C SER A 101 -4.21 -0.49 -4.94
N THR A 102 -5.28 0.30 -5.04
CA THR A 102 -5.49 1.50 -4.21
C THR A 102 -6.46 1.26 -3.04
N LYS A 103 -7.01 0.03 -2.95
CA LYS A 103 -7.94 -0.39 -1.91
C LYS A 103 -7.15 -0.84 -0.67
N LEU A 104 -7.69 -0.55 0.53
CA LEU A 104 -7.27 -1.30 1.72
C LEU A 104 -7.56 -2.78 1.47
N ALA A 105 -6.70 -3.68 1.98
CA ALA A 105 -6.92 -5.12 1.91
C ALA A 105 -8.38 -5.41 2.25
N THR A 106 -9.12 -5.86 1.24
CA THR A 106 -10.56 -5.92 1.35
C THR A 106 -10.90 -6.94 2.43
N TYR A 107 -11.94 -6.68 3.21
CA TYR A 107 -12.66 -7.66 4.04
C TYR A 107 -12.99 -8.99 3.30
N MET A 108 -12.79 -9.05 1.99
CA MET A 108 -13.00 -10.20 1.09
C MET A 108 -11.76 -11.08 0.85
N ALA A 109 -10.65 -10.91 1.57
CA ALA A 109 -9.55 -11.87 1.48
C ALA A 109 -10.09 -13.30 1.74
N GLN A 110 -9.77 -14.24 0.84
CA GLN A 110 -10.19 -15.63 1.01
C GLN A 110 -9.55 -16.19 2.28
N MET A 111 -10.30 -16.93 3.08
CA MET A 111 -9.73 -17.63 4.21
C MET A 111 -8.86 -18.78 3.70
N SER A 112 -7.67 -18.93 4.28
CA SER A 112 -6.83 -20.10 4.00
C SER A 112 -7.54 -21.38 4.45
N PRO A 113 -7.19 -22.55 3.91
CA PRO A 113 -7.82 -23.81 4.32
C PRO A 113 -7.74 -24.10 5.83
N ALA A 114 -6.68 -23.65 6.51
CA ALA A 114 -6.52 -23.84 7.96
C ALA A 114 -7.50 -22.96 8.76
N TRP A 115 -7.63 -21.69 8.38
CA TRP A 115 -8.57 -20.75 9.02
C TRP A 115 -10.02 -21.05 8.64
N GLN A 116 -10.27 -21.57 7.43
CA GLN A 116 -11.59 -22.02 6.99
C GLN A 116 -12.10 -23.18 7.87
N LYS A 117 -11.24 -24.14 8.23
CA LYS A 117 -11.63 -25.22 9.16
C LYS A 117 -12.08 -24.69 10.52
N LEU A 118 -11.38 -23.71 11.08
CA LEU A 118 -11.79 -23.07 12.34
C LEU A 118 -13.08 -22.28 12.19
N TRP A 119 -13.28 -21.60 11.05
CA TRP A 119 -14.51 -20.91 10.71
C TRP A 119 -15.72 -21.84 10.61
N ASP A 120 -15.53 -23.02 10.02
CA ASP A 120 -16.58 -24.02 9.85
C ASP A 120 -17.00 -24.62 11.20
N LEU A 121 -16.06 -24.79 12.15
CA LEU A 121 -16.36 -25.24 13.52
C LEU A 121 -17.23 -24.25 14.32
N MET A 122 -17.30 -22.98 13.90
CA MET A 122 -18.13 -21.95 14.55
C MET A 122 -19.53 -21.84 13.93
N GLU A 123 -19.98 -22.88 13.21
CA GLU A 123 -21.33 -22.92 12.64
C GLU A 123 -22.40 -22.80 13.74
N GLY A 124 -23.31 -21.84 13.57
CA GLY A 124 -24.34 -21.51 14.57
C GLY A 124 -23.97 -20.36 15.51
N ASP A 125 -22.69 -19.98 15.65
CA ASP A 125 -22.27 -18.81 16.42
C ASP A 125 -22.04 -17.58 15.52
N THR A 126 -23.13 -16.85 15.26
CA THR A 126 -23.12 -15.65 14.40
C THR A 126 -22.28 -14.51 14.99
N TYR A 127 -22.20 -14.41 16.32
CA TYR A 127 -21.45 -13.35 16.98
C TYR A 127 -19.95 -13.61 16.89
N GLY A 128 -19.51 -14.80 17.30
CA GLY A 128 -18.11 -15.21 17.18
C GLY A 128 -17.61 -15.14 15.73
N ARG A 129 -18.42 -15.58 14.76
CA ARG A 129 -18.08 -15.45 13.33
C ARG A 129 -17.89 -13.99 12.91
N THR A 130 -18.71 -13.06 13.40
CA THR A 130 -18.59 -11.64 13.00
C THR A 130 -17.29 -11.01 13.54
N GLU A 131 -16.91 -11.33 14.77
CA GLU A 131 -15.69 -10.80 15.40
C GLU A 131 -14.42 -11.42 14.79
N LEU A 132 -14.39 -12.74 14.67
CA LEU A 132 -13.20 -13.48 14.23
C LEU A 132 -13.02 -13.52 12.71
N SER A 133 -14.05 -13.20 11.91
CA SER A 133 -13.95 -13.14 10.44
C SER A 133 -12.80 -12.25 9.97
N ARG A 134 -12.68 -11.06 10.56
CA ARG A 134 -11.63 -10.11 10.19
C ARG A 134 -10.25 -10.62 10.58
N PHE A 135 -10.13 -11.23 11.75
CA PHE A 135 -8.89 -11.81 12.25
C PHE A 135 -8.44 -12.99 11.37
N PHE A 136 -9.33 -13.94 11.07
CA PHE A 136 -9.01 -15.09 10.23
C PHE A 136 -8.64 -14.68 8.81
N ARG A 137 -9.34 -13.72 8.22
CA ARG A 137 -9.02 -13.20 6.87
C ARG A 137 -7.70 -12.43 6.86
N TYR A 138 -7.39 -11.70 7.94
CA TYR A 138 -6.09 -11.08 8.12
C TYR A 138 -4.99 -12.14 8.21
N CYS A 139 -5.14 -13.15 9.08
CA CYS A 139 -4.19 -14.26 9.22
C CYS A 139 -4.15 -15.22 8.01
N SER A 140 -5.05 -15.05 7.03
CA SER A 140 -5.03 -15.81 5.77
C SER A 140 -4.36 -15.04 4.63
N ALA A 141 -4.24 -13.73 4.77
CA ALA A 141 -3.58 -12.85 3.81
C ALA A 141 -2.09 -12.63 4.17
N ASN A 142 -1.62 -13.24 5.24
CA ASN A 142 -0.28 -13.16 5.80
C ASN A 142 0.18 -14.52 6.32
#